data_AF-F0WSD3-F1
#
_entry.id   AF-F0WSD3-F1
#
_cell.length_a   1.000
_cell.length_b   1.000
_cell.length_c   1.000
_cell.angle_alpha   90.00
_cell.angle_beta   90.00
_cell.angle_gamma   90.00
#
_symmetry.space_group_name_H-M   'P 1'
#
loop_
_entity.id
_entity.type
_entity.pdbx_description
1 polymer ?
#
loop_
_entity_poly.entity_id
_entity_poly.type
_entity_poly.pdbx_seq_one_letter_code
_entity_poly.pdbx_strand_id
1 'polypeptide(L)'
;MTPIDFIPECAASISTLDIEAVRTVFPGSPKSFLSEIVLGIQEHHNVIFPAIKVFFRAYAARIARTDRQKCFIFAYLLLFQLERMGMSDFERHMKATNASLAMRSLLTFFTDDAMLNEKLPEAWREYYDADSIQRLTTPLREACSALKELCARISDSSGRQSSLYKLSKELPGSLPKLQKAQTHAKARHRILSNQDELVSSESSNVHFKATPMPRCPASCPEVKLITAVILREDAMYQRNQAKAAALLQAYETELRDSMPFYQWRAQMQQQDDAAQASVTAARRLEMAQAKHFAKEAAISVQHDNKRIVESMKMIAENLELERTRQNSQTLCQNRSQMTQIKHVRECAPRNAQVRLRRDKRSQAAELNALLEEERVRKELQTAAEHSKREETLREIRALHTSRGPHIASFNPSETAQLGLLEEMSQSELEARLCAQKAEIAMKEREKRQQIAQAKSEKTDKLQAKMANLMRFREARSTQSRRQRMISQQNQVHLQHEYALAAERAEAEALKAVNERTATWDTKAVECKRYAKVADKKRNFRKKK
;
A
#
# COMPACT_ATOMS: atom_id res chain seq x y z
N MET A 1 22.78 -0.01 10.54
CA MET A 1 23.70 -1.16 10.63
C MET A 1 23.37 -2.05 9.45
N THR A 2 24.39 -2.45 8.71
CA THR A 2 24.28 -3.30 7.53
C THR A 2 24.06 -4.77 7.95
N PRO A 3 23.55 -5.66 7.07
CA PRO A 3 23.36 -7.08 7.41
C PRO A 3 24.66 -7.81 7.79
N ILE A 4 25.81 -7.24 7.40
CA ILE A 4 27.15 -7.74 7.71
C ILE A 4 27.50 -7.47 9.19
N ASP A 5 27.21 -6.27 9.71
CA ASP A 5 27.44 -5.85 11.10
C ASP A 5 26.72 -6.78 12.13
N PHE A 6 25.63 -7.41 11.69
CA PHE A 6 24.74 -8.23 12.52
C PHE A 6 25.37 -9.58 12.91
N ILE A 7 26.23 -10.13 12.05
CA ILE A 7 26.79 -11.48 12.21
C ILE A 7 27.77 -11.58 13.41
N PRO A 8 28.76 -10.68 13.59
CA PRO A 8 29.64 -10.74 14.77
C PRO A 8 28.92 -10.41 16.09
N GLU A 9 27.90 -9.53 16.09
CA GLU A 9 27.05 -9.33 17.28
C GLU A 9 26.38 -10.66 17.72
N CYS A 10 25.91 -11.46 16.76
CA CYS A 10 25.26 -12.74 17.05
C CYS A 10 26.23 -13.84 17.52
N ALA A 11 27.47 -13.87 17.00
CA ALA A 11 28.48 -14.81 17.49
C ALA A 11 28.85 -14.51 18.95
N ALA A 12 29.10 -13.23 19.27
CA ALA A 12 29.33 -12.78 20.65
C ALA A 12 28.14 -13.10 21.57
N SER A 13 26.90 -12.97 21.06
CA SER A 13 25.68 -13.24 21.84
C SER A 13 25.53 -14.69 22.31
N ILE A 14 26.16 -15.67 21.65
CA ILE A 14 26.21 -17.06 22.13
C ILE A 14 27.23 -17.18 23.27
N SER A 15 28.44 -16.67 23.09
CA SER A 15 29.49 -16.69 24.13
C SER A 15 29.15 -15.90 25.40
N THR A 16 28.12 -15.04 25.36
CA THR A 16 27.59 -14.30 26.52
C THR A 16 26.19 -14.77 26.93
N LEU A 17 25.79 -16.00 26.61
CA LEU A 17 24.49 -16.55 27.00
C LEU A 17 24.54 -17.12 28.43
N ASP A 18 24.32 -16.27 29.41
CA ASP A 18 24.33 -16.63 30.83
C ASP A 18 23.07 -17.44 31.25
N ILE A 19 23.20 -18.22 32.32
CA ILE A 19 22.11 -18.95 33.01
C ILE A 19 20.96 -17.99 33.35
N GLU A 20 21.26 -16.75 33.75
CA GLU A 20 20.23 -15.74 34.04
C GLU A 20 19.41 -15.34 32.79
N ALA A 21 20.01 -15.38 31.58
CA ALA A 21 19.27 -15.15 30.34
C ALA A 21 18.29 -16.30 30.05
N VAL A 22 18.73 -17.56 30.21
CA VAL A 22 17.87 -18.75 30.02
C VAL A 22 16.76 -18.81 31.09
N ARG A 23 17.05 -18.35 32.31
CA ARG A 23 16.09 -18.21 33.42
C ARG A 23 14.92 -17.27 33.09
N THR A 24 15.07 -16.32 32.17
CA THR A 24 13.96 -15.48 31.66
C THR A 24 12.95 -16.26 30.80
N VAL A 25 13.38 -17.40 30.23
CA VAL A 25 12.55 -18.29 29.41
C VAL A 25 11.92 -19.41 30.27
N PHE A 26 12.65 -19.90 31.27
CA PHE A 26 12.25 -21.00 32.14
C PHE A 26 12.17 -20.60 33.63
N PRO A 27 11.24 -19.71 34.02
CA PRO A 27 11.10 -19.27 35.41
C PRO A 27 10.71 -20.44 36.32
N GLY A 28 11.55 -20.71 37.32
CA GLY A 28 11.33 -21.77 38.33
C GLY A 28 11.94 -23.14 37.99
N SER A 29 12.61 -23.28 36.85
CA SER A 29 13.35 -24.51 36.51
C SER A 29 14.61 -24.71 37.40
N PRO A 30 15.06 -25.97 37.62
CA PRO A 30 16.25 -26.24 38.40
C PRO A 30 17.52 -25.80 37.66
N LYS A 31 18.55 -25.36 38.41
CA LYS A 31 19.81 -24.86 37.83
C LYS A 31 20.49 -25.87 36.90
N SER A 32 20.39 -27.16 37.18
CA SER A 32 20.93 -28.25 36.35
C SER A 32 20.35 -28.27 34.94
N PHE A 33 19.04 -28.07 34.80
CA PHE A 33 18.35 -27.99 33.51
C PHE A 33 18.71 -26.70 32.74
N LEU A 34 18.87 -25.58 33.46
CA LEU A 34 19.37 -24.35 32.85
C LEU A 34 20.80 -24.51 32.32
N SER A 35 21.68 -25.22 33.05
CA SER A 35 23.02 -25.55 32.54
C SER A 35 23.00 -26.58 31.40
N GLU A 36 22.10 -27.57 31.41
CA GLU A 36 21.91 -28.51 30.28
C GLU A 36 21.58 -27.74 29.00
N ILE A 37 20.70 -26.73 29.07
CA ILE A 37 20.36 -25.88 27.92
C ILE A 37 21.54 -25.00 27.48
N VAL A 38 22.26 -24.35 28.40
CA VAL A 38 23.41 -23.50 28.03
C VAL A 38 24.51 -24.34 27.38
N LEU A 39 24.84 -25.50 27.96
CA LEU A 39 25.81 -26.44 27.40
C LEU A 39 25.36 -26.99 26.05
N GLY A 40 24.10 -27.43 25.91
CA GLY A 40 23.57 -27.92 24.64
C GLY A 40 23.56 -26.86 23.52
N ILE A 41 23.32 -25.58 23.85
CA ILE A 41 23.47 -24.47 22.90
C ILE A 41 24.94 -24.26 22.49
N GLN A 42 25.87 -24.44 23.42
CA GLN A 42 27.32 -24.34 23.17
C GLN A 42 27.85 -25.55 22.37
N GLU A 43 27.38 -26.76 22.63
CA GLU A 43 27.75 -27.98 21.90
C GLU A 43 27.22 -27.93 20.46
N HIS A 44 25.92 -27.67 20.30
CA HIS A 44 25.26 -27.63 18.99
C HIS A 44 25.36 -26.26 18.27
N HIS A 45 26.28 -25.38 18.68
CA HIS A 45 26.43 -24.04 18.11
C HIS A 45 26.62 -24.06 16.58
N ASN A 46 27.32 -25.07 16.04
CA ASN A 46 27.54 -25.24 14.60
C ASN A 46 26.26 -25.59 13.80
N VAL A 47 25.19 -26.06 14.45
CA VAL A 47 23.86 -26.22 13.82
C VAL A 47 23.03 -24.95 14.04
N ILE A 48 22.98 -24.47 15.28
CA ILE A 48 22.09 -23.38 15.70
C ILE A 48 22.51 -22.04 15.08
N PHE A 49 23.80 -21.72 15.05
CA PHE A 49 24.29 -20.42 14.58
C PHE A 49 24.09 -20.23 13.07
N PRO A 50 24.42 -21.18 12.16
CA PRO A 50 24.11 -21.04 10.74
C PRO A 50 22.60 -20.94 10.47
N ALA A 51 21.78 -21.74 11.14
CA ALA A 51 20.32 -21.67 11.01
C ALA A 51 19.78 -20.27 11.40
N ILE A 52 20.25 -19.72 12.52
CA ILE A 52 19.84 -18.39 12.99
C ILE A 52 20.44 -17.24 12.16
N LYS A 53 21.65 -17.43 11.60
CA LYS A 53 22.29 -16.51 10.63
C LYS A 53 21.46 -16.41 9.34
N VAL A 54 20.84 -17.49 8.88
CA VAL A 54 19.85 -17.48 7.77
C VAL A 54 18.53 -16.85 8.22
N PHE A 55 17.96 -17.29 9.35
CA PHE A 55 16.71 -16.75 9.89
C PHE A 55 16.73 -15.23 10.02
N PHE A 56 17.76 -14.65 10.65
CA PHE A 56 17.86 -13.20 10.80
C PHE A 56 18.09 -12.48 9.47
N ARG A 57 18.77 -13.07 8.47
CA ARG A 57 18.87 -12.47 7.14
C ARG A 57 17.50 -12.29 6.48
N ALA A 58 16.57 -13.24 6.67
CA ALA A 58 15.21 -13.16 6.15
C ALA A 58 14.25 -12.33 7.03
N TYR A 59 14.37 -12.42 8.37
CA TYR A 59 13.37 -11.90 9.32
C TYR A 59 13.82 -10.71 10.18
N ALA A 60 15.03 -10.15 10.02
CA ALA A 60 15.57 -9.05 10.86
C ALA A 60 14.64 -7.83 11.03
N ALA A 61 13.80 -7.51 10.03
CA ALA A 61 12.85 -6.39 10.12
C ALA A 61 11.68 -6.63 11.10
N ARG A 62 11.46 -7.86 11.55
CA ARG A 62 10.30 -8.28 12.37
C ARG A 62 10.65 -8.64 13.82
N ILE A 63 11.93 -8.59 14.20
CA ILE A 63 12.43 -9.14 15.47
C ILE A 63 13.17 -8.06 16.26
N ALA A 64 12.79 -7.84 17.53
CA ALA A 64 13.48 -6.90 18.40
C ALA A 64 14.84 -7.44 18.86
N ARG A 65 15.82 -6.55 19.06
CA ARG A 65 17.17 -6.93 19.52
C ARG A 65 17.15 -7.68 20.87
N THR A 66 16.18 -7.36 21.73
CA THR A 66 15.92 -7.99 23.03
C THR A 66 15.50 -9.45 22.93
N ASP A 67 14.93 -9.88 21.79
CA ASP A 67 14.44 -11.25 21.62
C ASP A 67 15.47 -12.17 20.94
N ARG A 68 16.66 -11.66 20.60
CA ARG A 68 17.74 -12.44 19.96
C ARG A 68 18.12 -13.68 20.75
N GLN A 69 18.41 -13.54 22.04
CA GLN A 69 18.80 -14.66 22.91
C GLN A 69 17.67 -15.69 23.05
N LYS A 70 16.40 -15.23 23.09
CA LYS A 70 15.22 -16.12 23.06
C LYS A 70 15.19 -16.96 21.78
N CYS A 71 15.52 -16.38 20.62
CA CYS A 71 15.56 -17.11 19.36
C CYS A 71 16.64 -18.22 19.37
N PHE A 72 17.82 -17.98 19.97
CA PHE A 72 18.84 -19.02 20.16
C PHE A 72 18.34 -20.18 21.03
N ILE A 73 17.72 -19.86 22.17
CA ILE A 73 17.16 -20.85 23.08
C ILE A 73 16.05 -21.66 22.39
N PHE A 74 15.07 -21.00 21.77
CA PHE A 74 13.96 -21.72 21.11
C PHE A 74 14.35 -22.49 19.85
N ALA A 75 15.40 -22.09 19.12
CA ALA A 75 15.92 -22.91 18.03
C ALA A 75 16.59 -24.20 18.53
N TYR A 76 17.39 -24.13 19.60
CA TYR A 76 17.95 -25.35 20.22
C TYR A 76 16.83 -26.29 20.69
N LEU A 77 15.84 -25.77 21.40
CA LEU A 77 14.73 -26.56 21.91
C LEU A 77 13.89 -27.20 20.78
N LEU A 78 13.67 -26.47 19.68
CA LEU A 78 12.94 -26.95 18.50
C LEU A 78 13.73 -27.98 17.68
N LEU A 79 15.06 -27.88 17.63
CA LEU A 79 15.93 -28.79 16.87
C LEU A 79 16.29 -30.08 17.63
N PHE A 80 16.51 -30.02 18.94
CA PHE A 80 17.10 -31.13 19.72
C PHE A 80 16.26 -31.61 20.89
N GLN A 81 15.35 -30.79 21.42
CA GLN A 81 14.62 -31.07 22.66
C GLN A 81 13.10 -31.27 22.44
N LEU A 82 12.61 -31.15 21.20
CA LEU A 82 11.19 -31.17 20.88
C LEU A 82 10.54 -32.52 21.21
N GLU A 83 11.23 -33.62 20.93
CA GLU A 83 10.83 -34.99 21.31
C GLU A 83 10.92 -35.21 22.83
N ARG A 84 11.96 -34.67 23.50
CA ARG A 84 12.19 -34.84 24.96
C ARG A 84 11.21 -34.04 25.84
N MET A 85 10.68 -32.91 25.36
CA MET A 85 9.69 -32.08 26.10
C MET A 85 8.25 -32.24 25.60
N GLY A 86 8.05 -32.61 24.34
CA GLY A 86 6.73 -32.62 23.70
C GLY A 86 6.18 -31.24 23.35
N MET A 87 5.26 -31.23 22.37
CA MET A 87 4.69 -30.01 21.79
C MET A 87 3.92 -29.14 22.80
N SER A 88 3.25 -29.74 23.79
CA SER A 88 2.42 -29.02 24.77
C SER A 88 3.26 -28.11 25.70
N ASP A 89 4.42 -28.60 26.13
CA ASP A 89 5.28 -27.82 27.03
C ASP A 89 6.19 -26.87 26.25
N PHE A 90 6.56 -27.22 25.02
CA PHE A 90 7.13 -26.24 24.08
C PHE A 90 6.16 -25.05 23.83
N GLU A 91 4.87 -25.30 23.57
CA GLU A 91 3.86 -24.24 23.39
C GLU A 91 3.69 -23.39 24.67
N ARG A 92 3.73 -24.02 25.85
CA ARG A 92 3.66 -23.35 27.16
C ARG A 92 4.80 -22.34 27.33
N HIS A 93 6.05 -22.75 27.07
CA HIS A 93 7.23 -21.89 27.23
C HIS A 93 7.26 -20.77 26.18
N MET A 94 6.92 -21.05 24.92
CA MET A 94 6.85 -20.01 23.86
C MET A 94 5.86 -18.90 24.18
N LYS A 95 4.69 -19.23 24.75
CA LYS A 95 3.69 -18.23 25.16
C LYS A 95 4.16 -17.40 26.36
N ALA A 96 4.93 -17.98 27.29
CA ALA A 96 5.41 -17.30 28.48
C ALA A 96 6.49 -16.22 28.21
N THR A 97 7.25 -16.31 27.12
CA THR A 97 8.45 -15.46 26.91
C THR A 97 8.17 -14.03 26.42
N ASN A 98 6.90 -13.64 26.32
CA ASN A 98 6.45 -12.29 25.90
C ASN A 98 7.07 -11.80 24.56
N ALA A 99 7.32 -12.73 23.62
CA ALA A 99 8.04 -12.47 22.37
C ALA A 99 7.27 -12.98 21.13
N SER A 100 5.93 -12.86 21.14
CA SER A 100 5.02 -13.53 20.20
C SER A 100 5.38 -13.33 18.72
N LEU A 101 5.75 -12.12 18.29
CA LEU A 101 6.12 -11.85 16.89
C LEU A 101 7.44 -12.54 16.48
N ALA A 102 8.43 -12.58 17.37
CA ALA A 102 9.70 -13.26 17.13
C ALA A 102 9.51 -14.79 17.09
N MET A 103 8.75 -15.33 18.05
CA MET A 103 8.42 -16.75 18.13
C MET A 103 7.61 -17.22 16.93
N ARG A 104 6.58 -16.47 16.51
CA ARG A 104 5.81 -16.73 15.29
C ARG A 104 6.71 -16.72 14.05
N SER A 105 7.63 -15.75 13.95
CA SER A 105 8.58 -15.68 12.83
C SER A 105 9.52 -16.89 12.79
N LEU A 106 10.01 -17.33 13.95
CA LEU A 106 10.88 -18.51 14.08
C LEU A 106 10.15 -19.80 13.67
N LEU A 107 8.91 -19.98 14.11
CA LEU A 107 8.07 -21.11 13.68
C LEU A 107 7.79 -21.07 12.18
N THR A 108 7.47 -19.89 11.63
CA THR A 108 7.24 -19.71 10.19
C THR A 108 8.50 -20.10 9.39
N PHE A 109 9.69 -19.73 9.86
CA PHE A 109 10.96 -20.09 9.23
C PHE A 109 11.25 -21.60 9.23
N PHE A 110 11.07 -22.29 10.37
CA PHE A 110 11.31 -23.74 10.44
C PHE A 110 10.18 -24.60 9.84
N THR A 111 9.06 -24.00 9.44
CA THR A 111 7.94 -24.69 8.78
C THR A 111 7.73 -24.25 7.32
N ASP A 112 8.56 -23.33 6.81
CA ASP A 112 8.59 -22.95 5.40
C ASP A 112 9.41 -23.97 4.61
N ASP A 113 8.71 -24.70 3.72
CA ASP A 113 9.27 -25.80 2.94
C ASP A 113 10.41 -25.33 2.00
N ALA A 114 10.46 -24.05 1.59
CA ALA A 114 11.60 -23.51 0.83
C ALA A 114 12.84 -23.29 1.72
N MET A 115 12.64 -22.80 2.94
CA MET A 115 13.72 -22.57 3.91
C MET A 115 14.31 -23.90 4.41
N LEU A 116 13.44 -24.87 4.70
CA LEU A 116 13.82 -26.17 5.25
C LEU A 116 14.55 -27.07 4.25
N ASN A 117 14.19 -27.03 2.96
CA ASN A 117 14.78 -27.93 1.95
C ASN A 117 15.96 -27.31 1.18
N GLU A 118 16.02 -25.98 1.03
CA GLU A 118 17.15 -25.31 0.35
C GLU A 118 18.09 -24.61 1.35
N LYS A 119 17.59 -23.58 2.04
CA LYS A 119 18.43 -22.55 2.67
C LYS A 119 19.07 -23.00 3.99
N LEU A 120 18.44 -23.92 4.71
CA LEU A 120 19.02 -24.58 5.89
C LEU A 120 20.09 -25.62 5.49
N PRO A 121 19.84 -26.57 4.57
CA PRO A 121 20.87 -27.47 4.03
C PRO A 121 22.06 -26.76 3.37
N GLU A 122 21.84 -25.64 2.66
CA GLU A 122 22.93 -24.79 2.14
C GLU A 122 23.85 -24.27 3.26
N ALA A 123 23.27 -23.85 4.40
CA ALA A 123 24.00 -23.27 5.52
C ALA A 123 24.65 -24.32 6.45
N TRP A 124 24.14 -25.55 6.48
CA TRP A 124 24.72 -26.64 7.28
C TRP A 124 25.79 -27.46 6.53
N ARG A 125 25.81 -27.43 5.19
CA ARG A 125 26.83 -28.10 4.36
C ARG A 125 28.27 -27.60 4.60
N GLU A 126 28.43 -26.42 5.21
CA GLU A 126 29.73 -25.89 5.67
C GLU A 126 30.33 -26.72 6.84
N TYR A 127 29.50 -27.48 7.58
CA TYR A 127 29.90 -28.16 8.82
C TYR A 127 29.42 -29.63 8.95
N TYR A 128 28.48 -30.10 8.13
CA TYR A 128 27.84 -31.41 8.27
C TYR A 128 27.59 -32.12 6.93
N ASP A 129 27.76 -33.44 6.93
CA ASP A 129 27.43 -34.32 5.80
C ASP A 129 25.92 -34.38 5.52
N ALA A 130 25.57 -34.77 4.29
CA ALA A 130 24.18 -34.86 3.82
C ALA A 130 23.30 -35.75 4.72
N ASP A 131 23.81 -36.89 5.18
CA ASP A 131 23.10 -37.82 6.08
C ASP A 131 22.80 -37.19 7.44
N SER A 132 23.75 -36.42 7.97
CA SER A 132 23.60 -35.69 9.24
C SER A 132 22.61 -34.53 9.10
N ILE A 133 22.63 -33.82 7.97
CA ILE A 133 21.63 -32.80 7.61
C ILE A 133 20.23 -33.43 7.51
N GLN A 134 20.09 -34.59 6.86
CA GLN A 134 18.80 -35.28 6.76
C GLN A 134 18.24 -35.62 8.15
N ARG A 135 19.04 -36.22 9.03
CA ARG A 135 18.67 -36.54 10.42
C ARG A 135 18.23 -35.33 11.25
N LEU A 136 18.77 -34.14 10.98
CA LEU A 136 18.35 -32.88 11.62
C LEU A 136 17.04 -32.33 11.04
N THR A 137 16.70 -32.65 9.78
CA THR A 137 15.45 -32.19 9.13
C THR A 137 14.26 -33.13 9.34
N THR A 138 14.47 -34.42 9.60
CA THR A 138 13.38 -35.40 9.74
C THR A 138 12.42 -35.10 10.92
N PRO A 139 12.89 -34.82 12.16
CA PRO A 139 11.98 -34.50 13.27
C PRO A 139 11.16 -33.23 13.01
N LEU A 140 11.77 -32.23 12.35
CA LEU A 140 11.09 -30.99 11.97
C LEU A 140 10.00 -31.25 10.93
N ARG A 141 10.25 -32.12 9.95
CA ARG A 141 9.30 -32.48 8.90
C ARG A 141 8.11 -33.27 9.45
N GLU A 142 8.34 -34.12 10.44
CA GLU A 142 7.27 -34.85 11.15
C GLU A 142 6.46 -33.91 12.07
N ALA A 143 7.14 -32.99 12.79
CA ALA A 143 6.49 -31.98 13.64
C ALA A 143 5.85 -30.81 12.85
N CYS A 144 6.06 -30.69 11.54
CA CYS A 144 5.68 -29.52 10.74
C CYS A 144 4.17 -29.20 10.80
N SER A 145 3.30 -30.20 10.86
CA SER A 145 1.85 -30.00 10.99
C SER A 145 1.50 -29.32 12.33
N ALA A 146 1.96 -29.90 13.43
CA ALA A 146 1.74 -29.40 14.79
C ALA A 146 2.40 -28.02 15.01
N LEU A 147 3.57 -27.76 14.40
CA LEU A 147 4.23 -26.46 14.42
C LEU A 147 3.47 -25.39 13.60
N LYS A 148 2.92 -25.75 12.43
CA LYS A 148 2.06 -24.87 11.61
C LYS A 148 0.78 -24.49 12.36
N GLU A 149 0.14 -25.43 13.08
CA GLU A 149 -0.99 -25.12 13.97
C GLU A 149 -0.59 -24.22 15.16
N LEU A 150 0.53 -24.51 15.82
CA LEU A 150 1.03 -23.74 16.96
C LEU A 150 1.32 -22.28 16.56
N CYS A 151 1.86 -22.08 15.35
CA CYS A 151 2.02 -20.76 14.73
C CYS A 151 0.69 -20.02 14.51
N ALA A 152 -0.40 -20.72 14.19
CA ALA A 152 -1.75 -20.13 14.18
C ALA A 152 -2.20 -19.77 15.60
N ARG A 153 -2.12 -20.69 16.57
CA ARG A 153 -2.51 -20.46 17.98
C ARG A 153 -1.75 -19.32 18.69
N ILE A 154 -0.52 -19.00 18.26
CA ILE A 154 0.25 -17.83 18.75
C ILE A 154 -0.24 -16.50 18.14
N SER A 155 -0.95 -16.53 17.01
CA SER A 155 -1.44 -15.31 16.36
C SER A 155 -2.59 -14.67 17.14
N ASP A 156 -3.57 -15.46 17.58
CA ASP A 156 -4.83 -14.96 18.14
C ASP A 156 -4.65 -14.28 19.51
N SER A 157 -3.63 -14.70 20.29
CA SER A 157 -3.33 -14.10 21.59
C SER A 157 -2.75 -12.69 21.51
N SER A 158 -2.23 -12.29 20.34
CA SER A 158 -1.63 -10.95 20.14
C SER A 158 -2.65 -9.81 19.94
N GLY A 159 -3.94 -10.15 19.75
CA GLY A 159 -4.99 -9.18 19.41
C GLY A 159 -5.56 -8.35 20.56
N ARG A 160 -4.94 -8.32 21.75
CA ARG A 160 -5.46 -7.60 22.93
C ARG A 160 -4.37 -6.76 23.61
N GLN A 161 -4.75 -5.52 23.97
CA GLN A 161 -3.96 -4.50 24.67
C GLN A 161 -2.84 -3.77 23.89
N SER A 162 -3.26 -2.89 22.98
CA SER A 162 -2.58 -1.60 22.76
C SER A 162 -3.61 -0.46 22.94
N SER A 163 -3.83 -0.05 24.19
CA SER A 163 -4.87 0.92 24.56
C SER A 163 -4.44 2.37 24.33
N LEU A 164 -4.55 2.85 23.08
CA LEU A 164 -4.45 4.27 22.75
C LEU A 164 -5.69 4.73 21.97
N TYR A 165 -6.51 5.55 22.68
CA TYR A 165 -7.63 6.39 22.24
C TYR A 165 -8.60 5.90 21.13
N LYS A 166 -9.89 5.90 21.46
CA LYS A 166 -10.99 5.71 20.50
C LYS A 166 -11.00 6.81 19.42
N LEU A 167 -10.91 6.43 18.15
CA LEU A 167 -11.44 7.20 17.01
C LEU A 167 -11.74 6.22 15.85
N SER A 168 -12.87 6.41 15.12
CA SER A 168 -13.41 5.52 14.07
C SER A 168 -13.45 4.02 14.44
N LYS A 169 -14.57 3.42 14.90
CA LYS A 169 -15.94 3.39 14.36
C LYS A 169 -16.01 2.77 12.95
N GLU A 170 -16.38 1.49 12.92
CA GLU A 170 -17.06 0.72 11.86
C GLU A 170 -16.76 1.05 10.38
N LEU A 171 -16.14 0.10 9.68
CA LEU A 171 -16.24 0.01 8.22
C LEU A 171 -16.68 -1.41 7.81
N PRO A 172 -17.94 -1.60 7.36
CA PRO A 172 -18.43 -2.90 6.93
C PRO A 172 -18.10 -3.17 5.45
N GLY A 173 -17.96 -4.45 5.11
CA GLY A 173 -18.25 -4.94 3.76
C GLY A 173 -17.05 -5.21 2.84
N SER A 174 -17.12 -6.38 2.20
CA SER A 174 -16.29 -6.79 1.06
C SER A 174 -16.35 -5.79 -0.10
N LEU A 175 -15.23 -5.56 -0.78
CA LEU A 175 -15.14 -4.74 -1.99
C LEU A 175 -15.85 -5.42 -3.18
N PRO A 176 -16.89 -4.80 -3.79
CA PRO A 176 -17.47 -5.31 -5.03
C PRO A 176 -16.47 -5.23 -6.20
N LYS A 177 -16.50 -6.21 -7.10
CA LYS A 177 -15.66 -6.20 -8.31
C LYS A 177 -16.08 -5.07 -9.24
N LEU A 178 -15.11 -4.26 -9.69
CA LEU A 178 -15.32 -3.18 -10.66
C LEU A 178 -15.80 -3.73 -12.01
N GLN A 179 -17.08 -3.51 -12.35
CA GLN A 179 -17.55 -3.53 -13.74
C GLN A 179 -17.36 -2.14 -14.36
N LYS A 180 -17.02 -2.09 -15.65
CA LYS A 180 -16.72 -0.84 -16.37
C LYS A 180 -18.00 0.00 -16.54
N ALA A 181 -18.01 1.22 -16.01
CA ALA A 181 -19.14 2.14 -16.15
C ALA A 181 -19.33 2.61 -17.60
N GLN A 182 -20.57 2.62 -18.08
CA GLN A 182 -20.95 3.19 -19.37
C GLN A 182 -21.11 4.71 -19.28
N THR A 183 -20.83 5.42 -20.37
CA THR A 183 -20.78 6.89 -20.43
C THR A 183 -22.14 7.51 -20.76
N HIS A 184 -22.70 8.29 -19.82
CA HIS A 184 -23.85 9.16 -20.10
C HIS A 184 -23.56 10.63 -19.78
N ALA A 185 -23.70 11.49 -20.78
CA ALA A 185 -23.20 12.87 -20.76
C ALA A 185 -23.91 13.84 -19.78
N LYS A 186 -25.02 13.43 -19.15
CA LYS A 186 -25.84 14.31 -18.29
C LYS A 186 -25.19 14.68 -16.95
N ALA A 187 -24.10 14.03 -16.54
CA ALA A 187 -23.41 14.33 -15.28
C ALA A 187 -22.66 15.69 -15.26
N ARG A 188 -22.22 16.21 -16.41
CA ARG A 188 -21.31 17.38 -16.46
C ARG A 188 -21.93 18.69 -15.98
N HIS A 189 -23.19 18.98 -16.31
CA HIS A 189 -23.82 20.25 -15.89
C HIS A 189 -24.02 20.35 -14.37
N ARG A 190 -24.31 19.24 -13.70
CA ARG A 190 -24.56 19.23 -12.24
C ARG A 190 -23.30 19.39 -11.39
N ILE A 191 -22.12 19.27 -11.99
CA ILE A 191 -20.83 19.46 -11.32
C ILE A 191 -20.36 20.93 -11.41
N LEU A 192 -20.79 21.67 -12.45
CA LEU A 192 -20.44 23.08 -12.61
C LEU A 192 -21.30 24.00 -11.73
N SER A 193 -22.63 23.88 -11.77
CA SER A 193 -23.52 24.73 -10.94
C SER A 193 -23.26 24.60 -9.43
N ASN A 194 -22.84 23.40 -8.98
CA ASN A 194 -22.47 23.16 -7.58
C ASN A 194 -21.12 23.79 -7.17
N GLN A 195 -20.28 24.23 -8.11
CA GLN A 195 -19.03 24.94 -7.79
C GLN A 195 -19.25 26.44 -7.62
N ASP A 196 -20.16 27.05 -8.40
CA ASP A 196 -20.41 28.49 -8.33
C ASP A 196 -21.14 28.92 -7.04
N GLU A 197 -22.05 28.10 -6.51
CA GLU A 197 -22.78 28.40 -5.26
C GLU A 197 -21.92 28.21 -3.99
N LEU A 198 -20.88 27.36 -4.03
CA LEU A 198 -20.01 27.08 -2.88
C LEU A 198 -18.90 28.13 -2.63
N VAL A 199 -18.82 29.18 -3.45
CA VAL A 199 -17.82 30.26 -3.34
C VAL A 199 -18.31 31.44 -2.50
N SER A 200 -19.62 31.54 -2.21
CA SER A 200 -20.23 32.72 -1.56
C SER A 200 -20.76 32.48 -0.13
N SER A 201 -20.67 31.26 0.41
CA SER A 201 -20.99 31.01 1.84
C SER A 201 -19.76 31.27 2.70
N GLU A 202 -19.82 32.28 3.56
CA GLU A 202 -18.69 32.75 4.39
C GLU A 202 -18.02 31.60 5.18
N SER A 203 -16.79 31.26 4.80
CA SER A 203 -15.94 30.41 5.63
C SER A 203 -15.54 31.22 6.86
N SER A 204 -16.15 30.90 8.00
CA SER A 204 -15.82 31.54 9.28
C SER A 204 -14.32 31.38 9.53
N ASN A 205 -13.62 32.51 9.52
CA ASN A 205 -12.18 32.53 9.35
C ASN A 205 -11.49 32.20 10.69
N VAL A 206 -11.49 30.91 11.04
CA VAL A 206 -10.89 30.36 12.26
C VAL A 206 -9.38 30.51 12.16
N HIS A 207 -8.95 31.72 12.51
CA HIS A 207 -7.57 32.18 12.41
C HIS A 207 -6.72 31.34 13.37
N PHE A 208 -6.05 30.31 12.84
CA PHE A 208 -5.17 29.43 13.61
C PHE A 208 -3.97 30.24 14.09
N LYS A 209 -4.14 30.90 15.23
CA LYS A 209 -3.09 31.55 16.00
C LYS A 209 -2.20 30.46 16.58
N ALA A 210 -1.32 29.92 15.73
CA ALA A 210 -0.22 29.07 16.15
C ALA A 210 0.48 29.75 17.31
N THR A 211 0.51 29.09 18.48
CA THR A 211 1.12 29.66 19.67
C THR A 211 2.56 30.05 19.32
N PRO A 212 2.96 31.33 19.45
CA PRO A 212 4.28 31.74 19.00
C PRO A 212 5.32 30.91 19.75
N MET A 213 6.25 30.31 19.00
CA MET A 213 7.29 29.44 19.56
C MET A 213 7.89 30.13 20.80
N PRO A 214 7.91 29.47 21.97
CA PRO A 214 8.40 30.08 23.20
C PRO A 214 9.73 30.77 22.96
N ARG A 215 9.80 32.08 23.20
CA ARG A 215 11.01 32.86 23.01
C ARG A 215 12.08 32.31 23.96
N CYS A 216 12.95 31.44 23.44
CA CYS A 216 14.18 31.10 24.12
C CYS A 216 14.89 32.42 24.45
N PRO A 217 15.27 32.66 25.71
CA PRO A 217 16.04 33.85 26.04
C PRO A 217 17.32 33.85 25.19
N ALA A 218 17.72 35.02 24.69
CA ALA A 218 18.92 35.13 23.82
C ALA A 218 20.19 34.60 24.53
N SER A 219 20.21 34.70 25.87
CA SER A 219 21.07 33.87 26.72
C SER A 219 20.43 32.48 26.89
N CYS A 220 20.64 31.61 25.91
CA CYS A 220 20.47 30.17 26.13
C CYS A 220 21.53 29.74 27.16
N PRO A 221 21.17 29.03 28.25
CA PRO A 221 22.17 28.49 29.17
C PRO A 221 23.11 27.55 28.41
N GLU A 222 24.40 27.55 28.78
CA GLU A 222 25.41 26.72 28.12
C GLU A 222 25.04 25.24 28.23
N VAL A 223 24.45 24.67 27.18
CA VAL A 223 24.06 23.25 27.13
C VAL A 223 25.33 22.42 26.98
N LYS A 224 25.91 22.06 28.13
CA LYS A 224 27.09 21.20 28.26
C LYS A 224 26.84 19.87 27.55
N LEU A 225 27.32 19.76 26.30
CA LEU A 225 27.14 18.57 25.50
C LEU A 225 27.83 17.39 26.17
N ILE A 226 27.08 16.32 26.40
CA ILE A 226 27.60 15.08 26.96
C ILE A 226 28.73 14.57 26.07
N THR A 227 29.84 14.12 26.66
CA THR A 227 31.02 13.56 25.98
C THR A 227 30.69 12.62 24.81
N ALA A 228 29.70 11.73 25.01
CA ALA A 228 29.26 10.79 23.99
C ALA A 228 28.58 11.46 22.78
N VAL A 229 27.93 12.62 22.94
CA VAL A 229 27.34 13.41 21.85
C VAL A 229 28.46 14.05 21.03
N ILE A 230 29.42 14.71 21.68
CA ILE A 230 30.61 15.31 21.03
C ILE A 230 31.33 14.26 20.18
N LEU A 231 31.64 13.09 20.76
CA LEU A 231 32.36 12.02 20.06
C LEU A 231 31.56 11.38 18.92
N ARG A 232 30.24 11.23 19.05
CA ARG A 232 29.37 10.69 17.99
C ARG A 232 29.21 11.67 16.82
N GLU A 233 29.08 12.96 17.11
CA GLU A 233 28.96 14.00 16.09
C GLU A 233 30.30 14.19 15.34
N ASP A 234 31.41 14.23 16.06
CA ASP A 234 32.77 14.30 15.49
C ASP A 234 33.06 13.10 14.57
N ALA A 235 32.81 11.86 15.02
CA ALA A 235 32.95 10.67 14.18
C ALA A 235 32.01 10.67 12.95
N MET A 236 30.82 11.29 13.07
CA MET A 236 29.88 11.45 11.96
C MET A 236 30.39 12.48 10.93
N TYR A 237 30.97 13.61 11.37
CA TYR A 237 31.64 14.56 10.48
C TYR A 237 32.87 13.94 9.81
N GLN A 238 33.74 13.25 10.55
CA GLN A 238 34.92 12.58 9.99
C GLN A 238 34.54 11.53 8.94
N ARG A 239 33.50 10.71 9.19
CA ARG A 239 33.01 9.74 8.19
C ARG A 239 32.42 10.42 6.95
N ASN A 240 31.81 11.60 7.09
CA ASN A 240 31.30 12.37 5.96
C ASN A 240 32.42 13.07 5.18
N GLN A 241 33.46 13.57 5.86
CA GLN A 241 34.67 14.12 5.24
C GLN A 241 35.44 13.04 4.49
N ALA A 242 35.64 11.86 5.07
CA ALA A 242 36.27 10.72 4.40
C ALA A 242 35.50 10.28 3.16
N LYS A 243 34.16 10.28 3.20
CA LYS A 243 33.32 10.05 1.99
C LYS A 243 33.48 11.14 0.94
N ALA A 244 33.50 12.41 1.34
CA ALA A 244 33.65 13.53 0.42
C ALA A 244 35.04 13.54 -0.23
N ALA A 245 36.09 13.27 0.55
CA ALA A 245 37.46 13.10 0.06
C ALA A 245 37.58 11.90 -0.87
N ALA A 246 37.00 10.74 -0.54
CA ALA A 246 36.98 9.58 -1.41
C ALA A 246 36.19 9.81 -2.72
N LEU A 247 35.13 10.63 -2.69
CA LEU A 247 34.42 11.04 -3.91
C LEU A 247 35.24 12.01 -4.75
N LEU A 248 35.93 12.98 -4.13
CA LEU A 248 36.85 13.87 -4.85
C LEU A 248 38.01 13.10 -5.46
N GLN A 249 38.64 12.20 -4.71
CA GLN A 249 39.66 11.28 -5.21
C GLN A 249 39.14 10.39 -6.34
N ALA A 250 37.89 9.90 -6.26
CA ALA A 250 37.28 9.17 -7.37
C ALA A 250 37.11 10.06 -8.62
N TYR A 251 36.67 11.31 -8.50
CA TYR A 251 36.61 12.24 -9.64
C TYR A 251 38.01 12.62 -10.19
N GLU A 252 39.00 12.76 -9.32
CA GLU A 252 40.41 13.05 -9.67
C GLU A 252 41.08 11.86 -10.39
N THR A 253 40.76 10.63 -10.00
CA THR A 253 41.32 9.40 -10.57
C THR A 253 40.56 8.83 -11.75
N GLU A 254 39.23 8.99 -11.82
CA GLU A 254 38.43 8.59 -12.98
C GLU A 254 38.46 9.64 -14.10
N LEU A 255 38.76 10.92 -13.78
CA LEU A 255 38.79 12.13 -14.63
C LEU A 255 37.98 11.99 -15.94
N ARG A 256 36.68 11.77 -15.78
CA ARG A 256 35.93 10.92 -16.70
C ARG A 256 35.55 11.61 -18.01
N ASP A 257 36.00 11.05 -19.13
CA ASP A 257 35.61 11.47 -20.48
C ASP A 257 34.09 11.60 -20.59
N SER A 258 33.63 12.80 -20.96
CA SER A 258 32.20 13.10 -21.12
C SER A 258 31.65 12.62 -22.48
N MET A 259 32.53 12.29 -23.42
CA MET A 259 32.18 11.89 -24.79
C MET A 259 31.19 10.71 -24.87
N PRO A 260 31.33 9.60 -24.11
CA PRO A 260 30.37 8.49 -24.16
C PRO A 260 28.97 8.87 -23.70
N PHE A 261 28.83 9.83 -22.76
CA PHE A 261 27.53 10.33 -22.32
C PHE A 261 26.85 11.17 -23.42
N TYR A 262 27.59 12.03 -24.10
CA TYR A 262 27.06 12.79 -25.23
C TYR A 262 26.71 11.89 -26.44
N GLN A 263 27.53 10.87 -26.71
CA GLN A 263 27.26 9.85 -27.74
C GLN A 263 25.98 9.06 -27.43
N TRP A 264 25.83 8.56 -26.20
CA TRP A 264 24.59 7.90 -25.76
C TRP A 264 23.37 8.81 -25.88
N ARG A 265 23.47 10.06 -25.41
CA ARG A 265 22.36 11.03 -25.50
C ARG A 265 21.96 11.30 -26.95
N ALA A 266 22.92 11.46 -27.86
CA ALA A 266 22.65 11.63 -29.28
C ALA A 266 22.01 10.38 -29.90
N GLN A 267 22.46 9.19 -29.51
CA GLN A 267 21.89 7.92 -29.99
C GLN A 267 20.44 7.72 -29.53
N MET A 268 20.13 8.02 -28.26
CA MET A 268 18.75 7.96 -27.76
C MET A 268 17.85 8.97 -28.48
N GLN A 269 18.30 10.22 -28.64
CA GLN A 269 17.53 11.24 -29.34
C GLN A 269 17.25 10.85 -30.81
N GLN A 270 18.23 10.27 -31.51
CA GLN A 270 18.02 9.74 -32.87
C GLN A 270 17.01 8.58 -32.92
N GLN A 271 16.95 7.74 -31.88
CA GLN A 271 15.97 6.66 -31.78
C GLN A 271 14.55 7.20 -31.52
N ASP A 272 14.41 8.19 -30.63
CA ASP A 272 13.13 8.86 -30.36
C ASP A 272 12.62 9.62 -31.58
N ASP A 273 13.49 10.36 -32.28
CA ASP A 273 13.15 11.08 -33.51
C ASP A 273 12.71 10.12 -34.64
N ALA A 274 13.42 8.98 -34.80
CA ALA A 274 13.06 7.94 -35.75
C ALA A 274 11.73 7.25 -35.41
N ALA A 275 11.45 7.02 -34.12
CA ALA A 275 10.18 6.47 -33.66
C ALA A 275 9.02 7.45 -33.94
N GLN A 276 9.19 8.74 -33.65
CA GLN A 276 8.19 9.78 -33.96
C GLN A 276 7.94 9.93 -35.46
N ALA A 277 9.01 9.83 -36.28
CA ALA A 277 8.90 9.84 -37.74
C ALA A 277 8.09 8.64 -38.26
N SER A 278 8.34 7.42 -37.74
CA SER A 278 7.62 6.21 -38.17
C SER A 278 6.14 6.25 -37.82
N VAL A 279 5.78 6.68 -36.60
CA VAL A 279 4.38 6.88 -36.17
C VAL A 279 3.69 7.93 -37.05
N THR A 280 4.38 9.02 -37.38
CA THR A 280 3.85 10.08 -38.26
C THR A 280 3.64 9.57 -39.69
N ALA A 281 4.53 8.72 -40.21
CA ALA A 281 4.40 8.10 -41.52
C ALA A 281 3.22 7.11 -41.58
N ALA A 282 3.11 6.21 -40.60
CA ALA A 282 2.00 5.27 -40.48
C ALA A 282 0.64 6.01 -40.45
N ARG A 283 0.51 7.04 -39.61
CA ARG A 283 -0.71 7.83 -39.49
C ARG A 283 -1.09 8.56 -40.79
N ARG A 284 -0.11 9.01 -41.58
CA ARG A 284 -0.36 9.60 -42.91
C ARG A 284 -0.90 8.57 -43.91
N LEU A 285 -0.42 7.32 -43.86
CA LEU A 285 -0.94 6.22 -44.68
C LEU A 285 -2.36 5.81 -44.24
N GLU A 286 -2.63 5.69 -42.94
CA GLU A 286 -3.98 5.46 -42.39
C GLU A 286 -4.96 6.55 -42.85
N MET A 287 -4.57 7.83 -42.78
CA MET A 287 -5.40 8.94 -43.25
C MET A 287 -5.67 8.89 -44.76
N ALA A 288 -4.70 8.44 -45.56
CA ALA A 288 -4.87 8.25 -47.01
C ALA A 288 -5.82 7.08 -47.32
N GLN A 289 -5.69 5.95 -46.61
CA GLN A 289 -6.56 4.78 -46.73
C GLN A 289 -7.99 5.11 -46.28
N ALA A 290 -8.17 5.77 -45.14
CA ALA A 290 -9.48 6.22 -44.66
C ALA A 290 -10.18 7.17 -45.65
N LYS A 291 -9.42 8.06 -46.31
CA LYS A 291 -9.93 8.92 -47.39
C LYS A 291 -10.34 8.11 -48.64
N HIS A 292 -9.65 7.02 -48.95
CA HIS A 292 -10.01 6.10 -50.03
C HIS A 292 -11.33 5.37 -49.72
N PHE A 293 -11.40 4.69 -48.58
CA PHE A 293 -12.59 3.95 -48.14
C PHE A 293 -13.81 4.87 -47.99
N ALA A 294 -13.65 6.10 -47.50
CA ALA A 294 -14.74 7.08 -47.44
C ALA A 294 -15.29 7.46 -48.82
N LYS A 295 -14.43 7.56 -49.85
CA LYS A 295 -14.82 7.79 -51.24
C LYS A 295 -15.56 6.57 -51.81
N GLU A 296 -15.06 5.37 -51.57
CA GLU A 296 -15.67 4.12 -52.05
C GLU A 296 -17.03 3.86 -51.40
N ALA A 297 -17.15 4.05 -50.09
CA ALA A 297 -18.42 3.96 -49.37
C ALA A 297 -19.45 4.97 -49.89
N ALA A 298 -19.04 6.22 -50.16
CA ALA A 298 -19.91 7.23 -50.76
C ALA A 298 -20.38 6.84 -52.18
N ILE A 299 -19.55 6.15 -52.96
CA ILE A 299 -19.92 5.59 -54.27
C ILE A 299 -20.92 4.43 -54.09
N SER A 300 -20.67 3.47 -53.19
CA SER A 300 -21.61 2.36 -52.93
C SER A 300 -22.98 2.88 -52.52
N VAL A 301 -23.05 3.82 -51.57
CA VAL A 301 -24.31 4.44 -51.12
C VAL A 301 -25.04 5.14 -52.29
N GLN A 302 -24.34 5.74 -53.25
CA GLN A 302 -24.97 6.28 -54.46
C GLN A 302 -25.53 5.19 -55.39
N HIS A 303 -24.91 4.01 -55.47
CA HIS A 303 -25.43 2.88 -56.24
C HIS A 303 -26.62 2.22 -55.55
N ASP A 304 -26.55 1.98 -54.24
CA ASP A 304 -27.65 1.36 -53.49
C ASP A 304 -28.88 2.28 -53.40
N ASN A 305 -28.68 3.60 -53.25
CA ASN A 305 -29.78 4.56 -53.35
C ASN A 305 -30.45 4.56 -54.73
N LYS A 306 -29.70 4.37 -55.84
CA LYS A 306 -30.31 4.21 -57.19
C LYS A 306 -31.15 2.95 -57.26
N ARG A 307 -30.62 1.81 -56.79
CA ARG A 307 -31.33 0.51 -56.77
C ARG A 307 -32.61 0.55 -55.93
N ILE A 308 -32.61 1.30 -54.83
CA ILE A 308 -33.81 1.54 -53.99
C ILE A 308 -34.83 2.42 -54.73
N VAL A 309 -34.39 3.51 -55.39
CA VAL A 309 -35.29 4.35 -56.20
C VAL A 309 -35.87 3.58 -57.39
N GLU A 310 -35.09 2.70 -58.01
CA GLU A 310 -35.53 1.81 -59.10
C GLU A 310 -36.57 0.79 -58.61
N SER A 311 -36.32 0.10 -57.48
CA SER A 311 -37.31 -0.85 -56.93
C SER A 311 -38.59 -0.14 -56.45
N MET A 312 -38.49 1.05 -55.85
CA MET A 312 -39.64 1.87 -55.48
C MET A 312 -40.49 2.31 -56.68
N LYS A 313 -39.88 2.59 -57.85
CA LYS A 313 -40.62 2.84 -59.10
C LYS A 313 -41.39 1.61 -59.56
N MET A 314 -40.72 0.44 -59.63
CA MET A 314 -41.39 -0.81 -60.01
C MET A 314 -42.55 -1.14 -59.06
N ILE A 315 -42.40 -0.88 -57.76
CA ILE A 315 -43.49 -1.06 -56.77
C ILE A 315 -44.63 -0.05 -57.02
N ALA A 316 -44.33 1.22 -57.30
CA ALA A 316 -45.33 2.23 -57.59
C ALA A 316 -46.15 1.92 -58.86
N GLU A 317 -45.47 1.52 -59.94
CA GLU A 317 -46.09 1.10 -61.21
C GLU A 317 -47.01 -0.11 -61.01
N ASN A 318 -46.58 -1.12 -60.26
CA ASN A 318 -47.43 -2.26 -59.90
C ASN A 318 -48.64 -1.83 -59.05
N LEU A 319 -48.46 -0.94 -58.08
CA LEU A 319 -49.56 -0.41 -57.26
C LEU A 319 -50.54 0.48 -58.05
N GLU A 320 -50.13 1.09 -59.16
CA GLU A 320 -51.04 1.79 -60.09
C GLU A 320 -51.81 0.81 -60.98
N LEU A 321 -51.14 -0.26 -61.43
CA LEU A 321 -51.75 -1.35 -62.18
C LEU A 321 -52.76 -2.14 -61.31
N GLU A 322 -52.48 -2.33 -60.02
CA GLU A 322 -53.44 -2.90 -59.08
C GLU A 322 -54.60 -1.95 -58.76
N ARG A 323 -54.34 -0.66 -58.51
CA ARG A 323 -55.42 0.33 -58.29
C ARG A 323 -56.35 0.46 -59.49
N THR A 324 -55.84 0.43 -60.71
CA THR A 324 -56.68 0.45 -61.93
C THR A 324 -57.51 -0.84 -62.08
N ARG A 325 -56.92 -2.02 -61.80
CA ARG A 325 -57.66 -3.28 -61.72
C ARG A 325 -58.77 -3.22 -60.67
N GLN A 326 -58.47 -2.80 -59.43
CA GLN A 326 -59.43 -2.67 -58.34
C GLN A 326 -60.57 -1.68 -58.67
N ASN A 327 -60.25 -0.55 -59.30
CA ASN A 327 -61.26 0.41 -59.78
C ASN A 327 -62.18 -0.21 -60.85
N SER A 328 -61.64 -0.95 -61.82
CA SER A 328 -62.48 -1.65 -62.81
C SER A 328 -63.36 -2.74 -62.18
N GLN A 329 -62.82 -3.50 -61.22
CA GLN A 329 -63.56 -4.56 -60.52
C GLN A 329 -64.67 -3.97 -59.64
N THR A 330 -64.40 -2.91 -58.88
CA THR A 330 -65.40 -2.24 -58.05
C THR A 330 -66.48 -1.55 -58.88
N LEU A 331 -66.16 -0.96 -60.04
CA LEU A 331 -67.17 -0.46 -60.97
C LEU A 331 -68.09 -1.59 -61.50
N CYS A 332 -67.54 -2.75 -61.86
CA CYS A 332 -68.32 -3.92 -62.25
C CYS A 332 -69.16 -4.48 -61.09
N GLN A 333 -68.59 -4.58 -59.89
CA GLN A 333 -69.31 -5.03 -58.68
C GLN A 333 -70.44 -4.07 -58.32
N ASN A 334 -70.19 -2.75 -58.32
CA ASN A 334 -71.21 -1.73 -58.07
C ASN A 334 -72.35 -1.81 -59.10
N ARG A 335 -72.04 -2.08 -60.37
CA ARG A 335 -73.05 -2.27 -61.42
C ARG A 335 -73.93 -3.51 -61.16
N SER A 336 -73.35 -4.63 -60.72
CA SER A 336 -74.08 -5.84 -60.32
C SER A 336 -74.82 -5.67 -58.99
N GLN A 337 -74.26 -4.95 -58.04
CA GLN A 337 -74.94 -4.62 -56.78
C GLN A 337 -76.11 -3.66 -57.03
N MET A 338 -76.04 -2.77 -58.02
CA MET A 338 -77.17 -1.91 -58.37
C MET A 338 -78.36 -2.69 -58.93
N THR A 339 -78.13 -3.77 -59.70
CA THR A 339 -79.22 -4.67 -60.13
C THR A 339 -79.73 -5.55 -58.99
N GLN A 340 -78.86 -6.00 -58.10
CA GLN A 340 -79.24 -6.76 -56.90
C GLN A 340 -80.02 -5.91 -55.89
N ILE A 341 -79.62 -4.66 -55.62
CA ILE A 341 -80.31 -3.72 -54.72
C ILE A 341 -81.70 -3.37 -55.26
N LYS A 342 -81.86 -3.26 -56.58
CA LYS A 342 -83.19 -3.13 -57.21
C LYS A 342 -84.08 -4.32 -56.82
N HIS A 343 -83.59 -5.55 -56.97
CA HIS A 343 -84.33 -6.76 -56.62
C HIS A 343 -84.54 -6.94 -55.10
N VAL A 344 -83.56 -6.55 -54.27
CA VAL A 344 -83.65 -6.62 -52.81
C VAL A 344 -84.66 -5.61 -52.25
N ARG A 345 -84.81 -4.43 -52.87
CA ARG A 345 -85.92 -3.49 -52.57
C ARG A 345 -87.30 -4.09 -52.82
N GLU A 346 -87.42 -5.03 -53.75
CA GLU A 346 -88.68 -5.72 -54.09
C GLU A 346 -88.99 -6.89 -53.11
N CYS A 347 -87.98 -7.48 -52.45
CA CYS A 347 -88.13 -8.76 -51.75
C CYS A 347 -87.75 -8.81 -50.25
N ALA A 348 -86.84 -7.95 -49.76
CA ALA A 348 -86.18 -8.16 -48.46
C ALA A 348 -87.04 -8.23 -47.18
N PRO A 349 -88.07 -7.39 -46.95
CA PRO A 349 -88.63 -7.21 -45.60
C PRO A 349 -89.36 -8.43 -45.03
N ARG A 350 -89.71 -9.43 -45.87
CA ARG A 350 -90.41 -10.65 -45.43
C ARG A 350 -89.52 -11.65 -44.67
N ASN A 351 -88.21 -11.67 -44.91
CA ASN A 351 -87.34 -12.75 -44.39
C ASN A 351 -86.73 -12.49 -43.01
N ALA A 352 -86.58 -11.23 -42.59
CA ALA A 352 -85.83 -10.88 -41.38
C ALA A 352 -86.51 -11.34 -40.07
N GLN A 353 -87.85 -11.33 -40.02
CA GLN A 353 -88.63 -11.61 -38.81
C GLN A 353 -88.47 -13.05 -38.27
N VAL A 354 -88.02 -13.99 -39.09
CA VAL A 354 -87.99 -15.42 -38.75
C VAL A 354 -86.81 -15.79 -37.83
N ARG A 355 -85.65 -15.14 -37.98
CA ARG A 355 -84.40 -15.61 -37.34
C ARG A 355 -84.27 -15.28 -35.85
N LEU A 356 -84.68 -14.08 -35.43
CA LEU A 356 -84.52 -13.58 -34.04
C LEU A 356 -85.18 -14.45 -32.95
N ARG A 357 -86.03 -15.41 -33.32
CA ARG A 357 -86.67 -16.36 -32.40
C ARG A 357 -85.79 -17.55 -32.00
N ARG A 358 -84.64 -17.78 -32.65
CA ARG A 358 -83.83 -18.99 -32.45
C ARG A 358 -82.75 -18.85 -31.37
N ASP A 359 -82.03 -17.73 -31.37
CA ASP A 359 -80.71 -17.66 -30.71
C ASP A 359 -80.78 -17.42 -29.19
N LYS A 360 -81.89 -16.87 -28.67
CA LYS A 360 -82.12 -16.64 -27.22
C LYS A 360 -82.21 -17.91 -26.35
N ARG A 361 -81.92 -19.10 -26.90
CA ARG A 361 -82.03 -20.41 -26.22
C ARG A 361 -80.70 -21.05 -25.83
N SER A 362 -79.55 -20.60 -26.36
CA SER A 362 -78.25 -21.25 -26.12
C SER A 362 -77.50 -20.72 -24.90
N GLN A 363 -77.48 -19.40 -24.71
CA GLN A 363 -76.56 -18.69 -23.79
C GLN A 363 -76.81 -18.95 -22.29
N ALA A 364 -77.83 -19.71 -21.91
CA ALA A 364 -78.15 -20.02 -20.51
C ALA A 364 -77.34 -21.20 -19.93
N ALA A 365 -76.63 -21.98 -20.75
CA ALA A 365 -76.01 -23.24 -20.33
C ALA A 365 -74.59 -23.11 -19.73
N GLU A 366 -73.85 -22.07 -20.09
CA GLU A 366 -72.38 -22.03 -19.93
C GLU A 366 -71.91 -21.55 -18.54
N LEU A 367 -72.76 -20.88 -17.76
CA LEU A 367 -72.37 -20.18 -16.52
C LEU A 367 -72.07 -21.08 -15.30
N ASN A 368 -72.47 -22.35 -15.32
CA ASN A 368 -72.46 -23.18 -14.10
C ASN A 368 -71.11 -23.88 -13.79
N ALA A 369 -70.14 -23.86 -14.70
CA ALA A 369 -68.97 -24.75 -14.64
C ALA A 369 -67.71 -24.19 -13.93
N LEU A 370 -67.72 -22.94 -13.47
CA LEU A 370 -66.49 -22.21 -13.07
C LEU A 370 -66.27 -22.08 -11.54
N LEU A 371 -67.07 -22.74 -10.69
CA LEU A 371 -67.12 -22.46 -9.25
C LEU A 371 -66.32 -23.41 -8.33
N GLU A 372 -65.70 -24.46 -8.87
CA GLU A 372 -65.26 -25.60 -8.06
C GLU A 372 -63.74 -25.69 -7.82
N GLU A 373 -62.91 -24.99 -8.61
CA GLU A 373 -61.44 -25.18 -8.63
C GLU A 373 -60.68 -24.56 -7.43
N GLU A 374 -61.19 -23.50 -6.80
CA GLU A 374 -60.41 -22.64 -5.89
C GLU A 374 -60.08 -23.25 -4.51
N ARG A 375 -60.70 -24.37 -4.10
CA ARG A 375 -60.66 -24.83 -2.70
C ARG A 375 -59.34 -25.47 -2.23
N VAL A 376 -58.49 -25.93 -3.14
CA VAL A 376 -57.38 -26.87 -2.83
C VAL A 376 -56.11 -26.21 -2.27
N ARG A 377 -55.93 -24.88 -2.40
CA ARG A 377 -54.62 -24.22 -2.23
C ARG A 377 -54.09 -24.01 -0.80
N LYS A 378 -54.88 -24.24 0.27
CA LYS A 378 -54.59 -23.65 1.60
C LYS A 378 -53.75 -24.46 2.59
N GLU A 379 -53.52 -25.76 2.36
CA GLU A 379 -53.08 -26.67 3.44
C GLU A 379 -51.55 -26.74 3.66
N LEU A 380 -50.74 -26.26 2.71
CA LEU A 380 -49.29 -26.53 2.65
C LEU A 380 -48.38 -25.73 3.59
N GLN A 381 -48.89 -24.76 4.36
CA GLN A 381 -48.04 -23.74 5.01
C GLN A 381 -47.62 -24.02 6.47
N THR A 382 -48.22 -24.99 7.16
CA THR A 382 -48.08 -25.14 8.62
C THR A 382 -46.83 -25.88 9.12
N ALA A 383 -46.04 -26.51 8.24
CA ALA A 383 -44.97 -27.41 8.66
C ALA A 383 -43.62 -26.74 9.04
N ALA A 384 -43.41 -25.46 8.71
CA ALA A 384 -42.07 -24.87 8.65
C ALA A 384 -41.47 -24.38 10.00
N GLU A 385 -42.25 -24.32 11.08
CA GLU A 385 -41.89 -23.51 12.27
C GLU A 385 -41.08 -24.25 13.36
N HIS A 386 -40.92 -25.57 13.26
CA HIS A 386 -40.44 -26.39 14.39
C HIS A 386 -38.93 -26.36 14.69
N SER A 387 -38.06 -25.94 13.76
CA SER A 387 -36.60 -26.22 13.82
C SER A 387 -35.75 -25.33 14.76
N LYS A 388 -36.28 -24.24 15.29
CA LYS A 388 -35.45 -23.14 15.88
C LYS A 388 -35.17 -23.26 17.38
N ARG A 389 -35.21 -24.47 17.97
CA ARG A 389 -35.16 -24.66 19.44
C ARG A 389 -33.85 -25.26 20.00
N GLU A 390 -32.86 -25.56 19.16
CA GLU A 390 -31.73 -26.44 19.55
C GLU A 390 -30.41 -25.72 19.91
N GLU A 391 -30.26 -24.42 19.65
CA GLU A 391 -28.93 -23.77 19.65
C GLU A 391 -28.39 -23.33 21.03
N THR A 392 -29.21 -23.25 22.07
CA THR A 392 -28.85 -22.69 23.39
C THR A 392 -27.87 -23.55 24.20
N LEU A 393 -27.60 -24.79 23.80
CA LEU A 393 -26.97 -25.82 24.65
C LEU A 393 -25.44 -25.75 24.79
N ARG A 394 -24.77 -24.65 24.43
CA ARG A 394 -23.28 -24.60 24.27
C ARG A 394 -22.49 -23.71 25.25
N GLU A 395 -23.11 -22.80 25.99
CA GLU A 395 -22.39 -21.67 26.61
C GLU A 395 -21.64 -21.97 27.94
N ILE A 396 -21.99 -23.05 28.65
CA ILE A 396 -21.73 -23.19 30.10
C ILE A 396 -20.28 -23.59 30.53
N ARG A 397 -19.34 -23.91 29.62
CA ARG A 397 -18.11 -24.66 29.98
C ARG A 397 -16.75 -23.89 29.89
N ALA A 398 -16.25 -23.29 31.00
CA ALA A 398 -14.84 -23.29 31.54
C ALA A 398 -14.29 -21.99 32.26
N LEU A 399 -13.58 -22.10 33.44
CA LEU A 399 -12.91 -21.04 34.28
C LEU A 399 -11.74 -21.58 35.24
N HIS A 400 -10.89 -20.72 35.94
CA HIS A 400 -9.86 -20.92 37.09
C HIS A 400 -8.28 -21.00 36.84
N THR A 401 -7.19 -20.86 37.70
CA THR A 401 -6.77 -20.36 39.10
C THR A 401 -5.17 -20.27 39.32
N SER A 402 -4.53 -19.84 40.48
CA SER A 402 -3.02 -19.73 40.81
C SER A 402 -2.60 -19.90 42.34
N ARG A 403 -1.42 -19.69 43.04
CA ARG A 403 -0.10 -18.89 43.00
C ARG A 403 1.00 -19.31 44.11
N GLY A 404 2.17 -18.61 44.39
CA GLY A 404 3.22 -18.96 45.46
C GLY A 404 4.41 -17.97 45.90
N PRO A 405 5.39 -18.29 46.85
CA PRO A 405 6.30 -17.37 47.68
C PRO A 405 7.87 -17.64 47.90
N HIS A 406 8.61 -17.04 48.91
CA HIS A 406 10.12 -17.08 49.24
C HIS A 406 10.50 -17.04 50.81
N ILE A 407 11.69 -16.85 51.51
CA ILE A 407 12.92 -15.92 51.54
C ILE A 407 14.24 -16.44 52.33
N ALA A 408 15.11 -15.61 53.03
CA ALA A 408 16.46 -15.89 53.73
C ALA A 408 16.84 -14.88 54.93
N SER A 409 17.99 -14.68 55.69
CA SER A 409 19.49 -15.00 55.75
C SER A 409 20.23 -14.71 57.17
N PHE A 410 21.60 -14.53 57.35
CA PHE A 410 22.38 -14.51 58.68
C PHE A 410 23.73 -13.63 58.86
N ASN A 411 24.58 -13.71 59.95
CA ASN A 411 25.57 -12.68 60.51
C ASN A 411 26.94 -13.14 61.24
N PRO A 412 28.03 -12.32 61.44
CA PRO A 412 29.35 -12.72 62.07
C PRO A 412 30.15 -11.70 62.98
N SER A 413 30.61 -12.06 64.19
CA SER A 413 31.59 -11.23 64.97
C SER A 413 32.55 -12.00 65.90
N GLU A 414 32.61 -13.33 65.78
CA GLU A 414 33.46 -14.22 66.57
C GLU A 414 34.63 -14.70 65.70
N THR A 415 35.87 -14.71 66.22
CA THR A 415 36.93 -15.51 65.59
C THR A 415 36.59 -16.98 65.80
N ALA A 416 36.54 -17.76 64.73
CA ALA A 416 35.86 -19.06 64.73
C ALA A 416 36.56 -20.18 65.55
N GLN A 417 37.72 -19.92 66.16
CA GLN A 417 38.47 -20.85 67.02
C GLN A 417 38.73 -22.21 66.33
N LEU A 418 39.08 -22.18 65.04
CA LEU A 418 39.26 -23.39 64.21
C LEU A 418 40.69 -23.95 64.28
N GLY A 419 41.60 -23.26 64.97
CA GLY A 419 42.99 -23.69 65.18
C GLY A 419 43.89 -23.44 63.98
N LEU A 420 43.54 -22.48 63.11
CA LEU A 420 44.38 -22.15 61.96
C LEU A 420 45.62 -21.36 62.39
N LEU A 421 46.78 -21.71 61.80
CA LEU A 421 47.95 -20.85 61.85
C LEU A 421 47.61 -19.50 61.19
N GLU A 422 48.06 -18.41 61.80
CA GLU A 422 47.68 -17.03 61.50
C GLU A 422 46.25 -16.60 61.91
N GLU A 423 45.60 -17.28 62.87
CA GLU A 423 44.45 -16.73 63.63
C GLU A 423 44.86 -15.50 64.49
N MET A 424 45.04 -14.35 63.83
CA MET A 424 45.14 -13.05 64.46
C MET A 424 43.76 -12.57 64.94
N SER A 425 43.71 -11.92 66.10
CA SER A 425 42.51 -11.23 66.56
C SER A 425 42.12 -10.10 65.60
N GLN A 426 40.83 -9.76 65.54
CA GLN A 426 40.32 -8.67 64.68
C GLN A 426 41.11 -7.37 64.88
N SER A 427 41.57 -7.08 66.10
CA SER A 427 42.33 -5.88 66.46
C SER A 427 43.83 -5.96 66.11
N GLU A 428 44.48 -7.14 66.10
CA GLU A 428 45.88 -7.23 65.63
C GLU A 428 45.97 -6.95 64.12
N LEU A 429 44.98 -7.44 63.37
CA LEU A 429 44.82 -7.13 61.95
C LEU A 429 44.80 -5.62 61.69
N GLU A 430 44.13 -4.82 62.53
CA GLU A 430 44.03 -3.36 62.39
C GLU A 430 45.39 -2.64 62.44
N ALA A 431 46.34 -3.14 63.24
CA ALA A 431 47.66 -2.54 63.38
C ALA A 431 48.53 -2.76 62.13
N ARG A 432 48.61 -3.99 61.62
CA ARG A 432 49.33 -4.30 60.37
C ARG A 432 48.71 -3.57 59.17
N LEU A 433 47.37 -3.54 59.14
CA LEU A 433 46.55 -2.80 58.18
C LEU A 433 46.76 -1.28 58.25
N CYS A 434 47.18 -0.71 59.38
CA CYS A 434 47.56 0.70 59.50
C CYS A 434 48.88 1.03 58.76
N ALA A 435 49.92 0.22 58.95
CA ALA A 435 51.17 0.39 58.21
C ALA A 435 50.97 0.19 56.70
N GLN A 436 50.22 -0.85 56.31
CA GLN A 436 49.90 -1.13 54.92
C GLN A 436 49.06 0.00 54.27
N LYS A 437 48.12 0.61 55.02
CA LYS A 437 47.38 1.81 54.59
C LYS A 437 48.30 2.99 54.24
N ALA A 438 49.44 3.17 54.92
CA ALA A 438 50.36 4.27 54.64
C ALA A 438 51.07 4.10 53.28
N GLU A 439 51.56 2.90 52.96
CA GLU A 439 52.08 2.59 51.63
C GLU A 439 51.02 2.71 50.54
N ILE A 440 49.82 2.19 50.80
CA ILE A 440 48.67 2.29 49.89
C ILE A 440 48.36 3.77 49.64
N ALA A 441 48.37 4.63 50.65
CA ALA A 441 48.12 6.06 50.50
C ALA A 441 49.17 6.79 49.63
N MET A 442 50.44 6.38 49.66
CA MET A 442 51.47 6.92 48.74
C MET A 442 51.25 6.44 47.31
N LYS A 443 51.08 5.14 47.11
CA LYS A 443 50.75 4.53 45.80
C LYS A 443 49.42 5.05 45.24
N GLU A 444 48.49 5.46 46.10
CA GLU A 444 47.27 6.17 45.72
C GLU A 444 47.51 7.62 45.29
N ARG A 445 48.40 8.38 45.94
CA ARG A 445 48.70 9.77 45.53
C ARG A 445 49.23 9.82 44.10
N GLU A 446 50.17 8.94 43.77
CA GLU A 446 50.72 8.79 42.42
C GLU A 446 49.64 8.43 41.41
N LYS A 447 48.82 7.40 41.70
CA LYS A 447 47.67 7.01 40.87
C LYS A 447 46.66 8.14 40.72
N ARG A 448 46.34 8.88 41.78
CA ARG A 448 45.43 10.05 41.76
C ARG A 448 45.99 11.16 40.87
N GLN A 449 47.30 11.41 40.88
CA GLN A 449 47.97 12.38 40.02
C GLN A 449 47.95 11.96 38.53
N GLN A 450 48.30 10.70 38.23
CA GLN A 450 48.18 10.13 36.87
C GLN A 450 46.73 10.18 36.37
N ILE A 451 45.76 9.85 37.22
CA ILE A 451 44.33 9.95 36.91
C ILE A 451 43.90 11.41 36.69
N ALA A 452 44.50 12.39 37.38
CA ALA A 452 44.22 13.82 37.16
C ALA A 452 44.75 14.30 35.80
N GLN A 453 46.01 13.99 35.47
CA GLN A 453 46.62 14.30 34.16
C GLN A 453 45.84 13.62 33.01
N ALA A 454 45.55 12.33 33.15
CA ALA A 454 44.74 11.57 32.19
C ALA A 454 43.25 11.98 32.18
N LYS A 455 42.80 12.87 33.07
CA LYS A 455 41.49 13.55 33.00
C LYS A 455 41.60 14.90 32.29
N SER A 456 42.61 15.72 32.58
CA SER A 456 42.80 17.01 31.90
C SER A 456 43.04 16.81 30.40
N GLU A 457 43.93 15.89 30.01
CA GLU A 457 44.11 15.54 28.59
C GLU A 457 42.79 15.16 27.89
N LYS A 458 41.89 14.47 28.60
CA LYS A 458 40.59 14.07 28.05
C LYS A 458 39.62 15.24 27.97
N THR A 459 39.63 16.19 28.90
CA THR A 459 38.85 17.43 28.76
C THR A 459 39.35 18.27 27.60
N ASP A 460 40.66 18.39 27.43
CA ASP A 460 41.28 19.26 26.42
C ASP A 460 41.02 18.69 25.01
N LYS A 461 41.18 17.36 24.84
CA LYS A 461 40.82 16.64 23.61
C LYS A 461 39.32 16.73 23.28
N LEU A 462 38.45 16.89 24.28
CA LEU A 462 37.01 17.11 24.06
C LEU A 462 36.67 18.57 23.77
N GLN A 463 37.34 19.55 24.39
CA GLN A 463 37.20 20.97 24.08
C GLN A 463 37.65 21.28 22.65
N ALA A 464 38.78 20.70 22.20
CA ALA A 464 39.23 20.83 20.81
C ALA A 464 38.20 20.28 19.80
N LYS A 465 37.61 19.12 20.09
CA LYS A 465 36.53 18.55 19.26
C LYS A 465 35.27 19.41 19.29
N MET A 466 34.88 19.93 20.45
CA MET A 466 33.74 20.84 20.63
C MET A 466 33.92 22.14 19.81
N ALA A 467 35.11 22.75 19.83
CA ALA A 467 35.42 23.93 19.04
C ALA A 467 35.31 23.66 17.53
N ASN A 468 35.81 22.52 17.06
CA ASN A 468 35.67 22.10 15.67
C ASN A 468 34.20 21.84 15.28
N LEU A 469 33.42 21.19 16.15
CA LEU A 469 31.98 21.00 15.94
C LEU A 469 31.22 22.31 15.85
N MET A 470 31.52 23.31 16.70
CA MET A 470 30.90 24.63 16.62
C MET A 470 31.24 25.34 15.30
N ARG A 471 32.50 25.32 14.87
CA ARG A 471 32.92 25.81 13.54
C ARG A 471 32.15 25.12 12.39
N PHE A 472 31.97 23.81 12.44
CA PHE A 472 31.18 23.08 11.42
C PHE A 472 29.68 23.41 11.48
N ARG A 473 29.11 23.63 12.66
CA ARG A 473 27.71 24.04 12.86
C ARG A 473 27.47 25.47 12.35
N GLU A 474 28.40 26.39 12.60
CA GLU A 474 28.39 27.76 12.08
C GLU A 474 28.52 27.78 10.55
N ALA A 475 29.47 27.03 9.99
CA ALA A 475 29.62 26.88 8.54
C ALA A 475 28.36 26.29 7.88
N ARG A 476 27.75 25.25 8.47
CA ARG A 476 26.49 24.68 7.99
C ARG A 476 25.32 25.67 8.12
N SER A 477 25.27 26.45 9.19
CA SER A 477 24.25 27.48 9.42
C SER A 477 24.33 28.60 8.37
N THR A 478 25.53 29.15 8.13
CA THR A 478 25.75 30.19 7.12
C THR A 478 25.53 29.67 5.70
N GLN A 479 25.99 28.44 5.38
CA GLN A 479 25.73 27.79 4.10
C GLN A 479 24.22 27.54 3.87
N SER A 480 23.48 27.06 4.89
CA SER A 480 22.03 26.85 4.77
C SER A 480 21.28 28.17 4.62
N ARG A 481 21.68 29.24 5.32
CA ARG A 481 21.16 30.60 5.09
C ARG A 481 21.39 31.05 3.64
N ARG A 482 22.62 30.91 3.12
CA ARG A 482 22.98 31.25 1.73
C ARG A 482 22.16 30.45 0.72
N GLN A 483 21.98 29.14 0.92
CA GLN A 483 21.14 28.30 0.06
C GLN A 483 19.66 28.72 0.07
N ARG A 484 19.11 29.13 1.23
CA ARG A 484 17.74 29.67 1.30
C ARG A 484 17.61 30.97 0.52
N MET A 485 18.56 31.91 0.65
CA MET A 485 18.57 33.15 -0.12
C MET A 485 18.61 32.89 -1.63
N ILE A 486 19.50 32.00 -2.09
CA ILE A 486 19.60 31.62 -3.51
C ILE A 486 18.31 30.94 -3.98
N SER A 487 17.72 30.05 -3.17
CA SER A 487 16.46 29.39 -3.53
C SER A 487 15.29 30.39 -3.63
N GLN A 488 15.25 31.40 -2.76
CA GLN A 488 14.25 32.48 -2.83
C GLN A 488 14.48 33.37 -4.06
N GLN A 489 15.73 33.74 -4.36
CA GLN A 489 16.09 34.48 -5.57
C GLN A 489 15.69 33.73 -6.84
N ASN A 490 15.96 32.43 -6.92
CA ASN A 490 15.56 31.59 -8.05
C ASN A 490 14.03 31.45 -8.17
N GLN A 491 13.30 31.38 -7.04
CA GLN A 491 11.83 31.37 -7.06
C GLN A 491 11.25 32.70 -7.56
N VAL A 492 11.81 33.84 -7.13
CA VAL A 492 11.42 35.16 -7.63
C VAL A 492 11.77 35.33 -9.11
N HIS A 493 12.92 34.82 -9.56
CA HIS A 493 13.31 34.83 -10.97
C HIS A 493 12.31 34.03 -11.84
N LEU A 494 12.00 32.80 -11.43
CA LEU A 494 11.01 31.96 -12.13
C LEU A 494 9.62 32.62 -12.13
N GLN A 495 9.18 33.21 -11.01
CA GLN A 495 7.92 33.96 -10.96
C GLN A 495 7.90 35.15 -11.92
N HIS A 496 9.02 35.87 -12.05
CA HIS A 496 9.17 36.97 -13.01
C HIS A 496 9.17 36.48 -14.46
N GLU A 497 9.84 35.36 -14.77
CA GLU A 497 9.81 34.73 -16.09
C GLU A 497 8.40 34.24 -16.47
N TYR A 498 7.66 33.64 -15.53
CA TYR A 498 6.26 33.26 -15.76
C TYR A 498 5.34 34.47 -15.94
N ALA A 499 5.56 35.57 -15.21
CA ALA A 499 4.81 36.82 -15.41
C ALA A 499 5.08 37.42 -16.80
N LEU A 500 6.35 37.54 -17.21
CA LEU A 500 6.73 38.01 -18.55
C LEU A 500 6.21 37.07 -19.67
N ALA A 501 6.11 35.76 -19.41
CA ALA A 501 5.51 34.82 -20.35
C ALA A 501 3.98 34.99 -20.46
N ALA A 502 3.29 35.29 -19.34
CA ALA A 502 1.87 35.60 -19.33
C ALA A 502 1.57 36.91 -20.07
N GLU A 503 2.31 37.99 -19.79
CA GLU A 503 2.19 39.29 -20.49
C GLU A 503 2.38 39.13 -22.02
N ARG A 504 3.33 38.29 -22.46
CA ARG A 504 3.54 37.96 -23.87
C ARG A 504 2.35 37.19 -24.46
N ALA A 505 1.85 36.18 -23.75
CA ALA A 505 0.70 35.40 -24.20
C ALA A 505 -0.59 36.23 -24.27
N GLU A 506 -0.79 37.16 -23.34
CA GLU A 506 -1.89 38.14 -23.39
C GLU A 506 -1.75 39.10 -24.58
N ALA A 507 -0.54 39.62 -24.82
CA ALA A 507 -0.27 40.47 -25.98
C ALA A 507 -0.46 39.73 -27.32
N GLU A 508 -0.13 38.44 -27.40
CA GLU A 508 -0.40 37.58 -28.57
C GLU A 508 -1.89 37.25 -28.72
N ALA A 509 -2.61 36.99 -27.63
CA ALA A 509 -4.05 36.79 -27.64
C ALA A 509 -4.79 38.05 -28.11
N LEU A 510 -4.38 39.24 -27.64
CA LEU A 510 -4.93 40.53 -28.08
C LEU A 510 -4.66 40.79 -29.57
N LYS A 511 -3.44 40.49 -30.07
CA LYS A 511 -3.13 40.53 -31.52
C LYS A 511 -4.05 39.59 -32.31
N ALA A 512 -4.19 38.34 -31.89
CA ALA A 512 -5.04 37.36 -32.57
C ALA A 512 -6.53 37.73 -32.53
N VAL A 513 -7.01 38.43 -31.49
CA VAL A 513 -8.37 39.00 -31.44
C VAL A 513 -8.51 40.16 -32.43
N ASN A 514 -7.54 41.08 -32.48
CA ASN A 514 -7.53 42.21 -33.40
C ASN A 514 -7.41 41.78 -34.88
N GLU A 515 -6.65 40.73 -35.18
CA GLU A 515 -6.60 40.10 -36.50
C GLU A 515 -7.96 39.47 -36.85
N ARG A 516 -8.59 38.76 -35.91
CA ARG A 516 -9.93 38.19 -36.13
C ARG A 516 -10.96 39.26 -36.41
N THR A 517 -11.05 40.33 -35.60
CA THR A 517 -12.00 41.43 -35.85
C THR A 517 -11.74 42.09 -37.20
N ALA A 518 -10.49 42.38 -37.54
CA ALA A 518 -10.13 42.88 -38.88
C ALA A 518 -10.57 41.95 -40.02
N THR A 519 -10.49 40.61 -39.87
CA THR A 519 -11.03 39.68 -40.88
C THR A 519 -12.56 39.59 -40.91
N TRP A 520 -13.26 39.93 -39.82
CA TRP A 520 -14.72 40.08 -39.83
C TRP A 520 -15.13 41.40 -40.49
N ASP A 521 -14.39 42.49 -40.25
CA ASP A 521 -14.65 43.80 -40.85
C ASP A 521 -14.40 43.80 -42.35
N THR A 522 -13.32 43.18 -42.84
CA THR A 522 -13.10 43.02 -44.29
C THR A 522 -14.20 42.20 -44.95
N LYS A 523 -14.60 41.06 -44.36
CA LYS A 523 -15.75 40.26 -44.83
C LYS A 523 -17.07 41.06 -44.79
N ALA A 524 -17.29 41.88 -43.77
CA ALA A 524 -18.46 42.75 -43.68
C ALA A 524 -18.47 43.82 -44.78
N VAL A 525 -17.31 44.38 -45.13
CA VAL A 525 -17.15 45.29 -46.28
C VAL A 525 -17.38 44.56 -47.60
N GLU A 526 -16.88 43.33 -47.76
CA GLU A 526 -17.15 42.50 -48.94
C GLU A 526 -18.63 42.15 -49.09
N CYS A 527 -19.30 41.69 -48.04
CA CYS A 527 -20.75 41.45 -48.04
C CYS A 527 -21.53 42.72 -48.40
N LYS A 528 -21.13 43.90 -47.89
CA LYS A 528 -21.71 45.20 -48.28
C LYS A 528 -21.44 45.56 -49.75
N ARG A 529 -20.30 45.16 -50.33
CA ARG A 529 -20.00 45.29 -51.77
C ARG A 529 -20.87 44.34 -52.61
N TYR A 530 -20.96 43.07 -52.24
CA TYR A 530 -21.79 42.07 -52.93
C TYR A 530 -23.28 42.44 -52.91
N ALA A 531 -23.81 42.92 -51.77
CA ALA A 531 -25.18 43.43 -51.68
C ALA A 531 -25.42 44.59 -52.66
N LYS A 532 -24.55 45.61 -52.69
CA LYS A 532 -24.64 46.72 -53.65
C LYS A 532 -24.57 46.28 -55.12
N VAL A 533 -23.84 45.20 -55.43
CA VAL A 533 -23.81 44.61 -56.78
C VAL A 533 -25.10 43.83 -57.08
N ALA A 534 -25.65 43.09 -56.11
CA ALA A 534 -26.92 42.39 -56.24
C ALA A 534 -28.09 43.36 -56.45
N ASP A 535 -28.16 44.45 -55.69
CA ASP A 535 -29.19 45.49 -55.85
C ASP A 535 -29.06 46.22 -57.20
N LYS A 536 -27.83 46.52 -57.66
CA LYS A 536 -27.62 47.03 -59.03
C LYS A 536 -28.17 46.05 -60.08
N LYS A 537 -27.89 44.75 -59.97
CA LYS A 537 -28.44 43.72 -60.87
C LYS A 537 -29.97 43.60 -60.77
N ARG A 538 -30.54 43.71 -59.56
CA ARG A 538 -31.99 43.67 -59.31
C ARG A 538 -32.71 44.88 -59.91
N ASN A 539 -32.14 46.07 -59.77
CA ASN A 539 -32.67 47.29 -60.36
C ASN A 539 -32.52 47.33 -61.89
N PHE A 540 -31.45 46.73 -62.44
CA PHE A 540 -31.31 46.54 -63.89
C PHE A 540 -32.35 45.57 -64.45
N ARG A 541 -32.63 44.46 -63.73
CA ARG A 541 -33.73 43.52 -64.06
C ARG A 541 -35.15 44.10 -63.89
N LYS A 542 -35.30 45.28 -63.27
CA LYS A 542 -36.57 46.04 -63.18
C LYS A 542 -36.70 47.17 -64.21
N LYS A 543 -35.70 47.32 -65.10
CA LYS A 543 -35.68 48.30 -66.20
C LYS A 543 -35.65 47.64 -67.59
N LYS A 544 -35.91 46.33 -67.63
CA LYS A 544 -36.38 45.55 -68.77
C LYS A 544 -37.74 44.97 -68.40
#